data_AF-A0A9X2E7R3-F1
#
_entry.id   AF-A0A9X2E7R3-F1
#
_cell.length_a   1.000
_cell.length_b   1.000
_cell.length_c   1.000
_cell.angle_alpha   90.00
_cell.angle_beta   90.00
_cell.angle_gamma   90.00
#
_symmetry.space_group_name_H-M   'P 1'
#
loop_
_entity.id
_entity.type
_entity.pdbx_description
1 polymer ?
#
loop_
_entity_poly.entity_id
_entity_poly.type
_entity_poly.pdbx_seq_one_letter_code
_entity_poly.pdbx_strand_id
1 'polypeptide(L)' 'AIHQRSDVCAVPAAGVVAEAMVALVLAQAALEKFGGDSLPETVDNITSYLKRINARPHIPGTVTS' A
#
# COMPACT_ATOMS: atom_id res chain seq x y z
N ALA A 1 8.57 7.59 45.07
CA ALA A 1 8.32 7.86 43.64
C ALA A 1 7.79 6.58 43.01
N ILE A 2 6.56 6.62 42.50
CA ILE A 2 5.94 5.49 41.79
C ILE A 2 6.68 5.36 40.47
N HIS A 3 7.32 4.21 40.25
CA HIS A 3 7.99 3.87 39.01
C HIS A 3 6.92 3.63 37.93
N GLN A 4 6.43 4.70 37.29
CA GLN A 4 5.74 4.57 36.02
C GLN A 4 6.81 4.08 35.04
N ARG A 5 6.71 2.82 34.60
CA ARG A 5 7.76 2.14 33.82
C ARG A 5 8.08 2.96 32.57
N SER A 6 9.29 3.51 32.55
CA SER A 6 9.96 4.14 31.42
C SER A 6 10.59 3.07 30.53
N ASP A 7 10.10 2.96 29.29
CA ASP A 7 10.87 2.71 28.07
C ASP A 7 11.90 1.55 28.09
N VAL A 8 11.41 0.30 28.09
CA VAL A 8 12.12 -0.77 27.37
C VAL A 8 11.49 -0.85 25.98
N CYS A 9 11.96 0.04 25.11
CA CYS A 9 11.76 0.08 23.66
C CYS A 9 10.32 -0.23 23.17
N ALA A 10 9.43 0.76 23.17
CA ALA A 10 8.14 0.69 22.48
C ALA A 10 8.29 0.81 20.93
N VAL A 11 9.49 1.14 20.44
CA VAL A 11 9.78 1.37 19.01
C VAL A 11 9.54 0.15 18.12
N PRO A 12 9.92 -1.09 18.50
CA PRO A 12 9.63 -2.28 17.69
C PRO A 12 8.13 -2.57 17.64
N ALA A 13 7.44 -2.42 18.77
CA ALA A 13 5.97 -2.59 18.83
C ALA A 13 5.24 -1.49 18.04
N ALA A 14 5.72 -0.25 18.11
CA ALA A 14 5.21 0.87 17.32
C ALA A 14 5.46 0.66 15.81
N GLY A 15 6.56 0.00 15.43
CA GLY A 15 6.83 -0.42 14.06
C GLY A 15 5.76 -1.36 13.51
N VAL A 16 5.39 -2.42 14.26
CA VAL A 16 4.33 -3.36 13.87
C VAL A 16 2.99 -2.64 13.72
N VAL A 17 2.67 -1.72 14.63
CA VAL A 17 1.44 -0.91 14.52
C VAL A 17 1.49 -0.02 13.28
N ALA A 18 2.62 0.64 13.01
CA ALA A 18 2.78 1.48 11.84
C ALA A 18 2.61 0.69 10.53
N GLU A 19 3.22 -0.50 10.43
CA GLU A 19 3.06 -1.40 9.27
C GLU A 19 1.60 -1.83 9.09
N ALA A 20 0.92 -2.21 10.17
CA ALA A 20 -0.49 -2.61 10.11
C ALA A 20 -1.38 -1.44 9.65
N MET A 21 -1.15 -0.23 10.17
CA MET A 21 -1.90 0.97 9.76
C MET A 21 -1.64 1.31 8.28
N VAL A 22 -0.40 1.19 7.81
CA VAL A 22 -0.06 1.38 6.39
C VAL A 22 -0.74 0.32 5.52
N ALA A 23 -0.74 -0.95 5.94
CA ALA A 23 -1.40 -2.03 5.22
C ALA A 23 -2.92 -1.78 5.08
N LEU A 24 -3.57 -1.27 6.14
CA LEU A 24 -4.99 -0.91 6.09
C LEU A 24 -5.26 0.23 5.10
N VAL A 25 -4.48 1.30 5.14
CA VAL A 25 -4.63 2.44 4.21
C VAL A 25 -4.37 2.01 2.77
N LEU A 26 -3.34 1.20 2.53
CA LEU A 26 -3.05 0.67 1.20
C LEU A 26 -4.16 -0.26 0.69
N ALA A 27 -4.71 -1.12 1.55
CA ALA A 27 -5.82 -1.99 1.19
C ALA A 27 -7.07 -1.18 0.81
N GLN A 28 -7.40 -0.14 1.58
CA GLN A 28 -8.50 0.77 1.27
C GLN A 28 -8.27 1.47 -0.07
N ALA A 29 -7.11 2.09 -0.27
CA ALA A 29 -6.78 2.76 -1.53
C ALA A 29 -6.78 1.81 -2.73
N ALA A 30 -6.36 0.56 -2.54
CA ALA A 30 -6.42 -0.47 -3.57
C ALA A 30 -7.87 -0.83 -3.93
N LEU A 31 -8.74 -1.05 -2.93
CA LEU A 31 -10.15 -1.34 -3.15
C LEU A 31 -10.90 -0.15 -3.75
N GLU A 32 -10.59 1.08 -3.36
CA GLU A 32 -11.15 2.29 -3.98
C GLU A 32 -10.77 2.42 -5.46
N LYS A 33 -9.53 2.07 -5.81
CA LYS A 33 -9.01 2.19 -7.18
C LYS A 33 -9.43 1.04 -8.10
N PHE A 34 -9.41 -0.19 -7.59
CA PHE A 34 -9.60 -1.40 -8.39
C PHE A 34 -10.96 -2.05 -8.17
N GLY A 35 -11.64 -1.75 -7.06
CA GLY A 35 -12.94 -2.33 -6.73
C GLY A 35 -12.92 -3.86 -6.63
N GLY A 36 -14.09 -4.44 -6.85
CA GLY A 36 -14.34 -5.88 -6.85
C GLY A 36 -15.01 -6.36 -5.56
N ASP A 37 -15.97 -7.26 -5.72
CA ASP A 37 -16.72 -7.86 -4.61
C ASP A 37 -16.10 -9.20 -4.17
N SER A 38 -15.04 -9.64 -4.86
CA SER A 38 -14.27 -10.84 -4.53
C SER A 38 -12.77 -10.66 -4.78
N LEU A 39 -11.95 -11.37 -4.01
CA LEU A 39 -10.49 -11.32 -4.18
C LEU A 39 -10.02 -11.66 -5.61
N PRO A 40 -10.57 -12.70 -6.30
CA PRO A 40 -10.19 -12.97 -7.68
C PRO A 40 -10.47 -11.81 -8.62
N GLU A 41 -11.62 -11.15 -8.47
CA GLU A 41 -12.01 -10.00 -9.28
C GLU A 41 -11.06 -8.80 -9.06
N THR A 42 -10.74 -8.47 -7.80
CA THR A 42 -9.79 -7.40 -7.50
C THR A 42 -8.42 -7.69 -8.11
N VAL A 43 -7.95 -8.95 -8.06
CA VAL A 43 -6.67 -9.37 -8.66
C VAL A 43 -6.69 -9.23 -10.19
N ASP A 44 -7.77 -9.61 -10.85
CA ASP A 44 -7.92 -9.46 -12.29
C ASP A 44 -7.97 -7.98 -12.72
N ASN A 45 -8.63 -7.13 -11.93
CA ASN A 45 -8.67 -5.68 -12.15
C ASN A 45 -7.28 -5.04 -12.02
N ILE A 46 -6.50 -5.42 -11.01
CA ILE A 46 -5.10 -4.99 -10.84
C ILE A 46 -4.25 -5.45 -12.03
N THR A 47 -4.37 -6.72 -12.42
CA THR A 47 -3.59 -7.30 -13.52
C THR A 47 -3.89 -6.59 -14.84
N SER A 48 -5.15 -6.31 -15.11
CA SER A 48 -5.59 -5.58 -16.30
C SER A 48 -5.09 -4.14 -16.31
N TYR A 49 -5.08 -3.48 -15.15
CA TYR A 49 -4.51 -2.14 -15.00
C TYR A 49 -3.00 -2.13 -15.31
N LEU A 50 -2.24 -3.09 -14.80
CA LEU A 50 -0.79 -3.20 -15.05
C LEU A 50 -0.49 -3.49 -16.52
N LYS A 51 -1.25 -4.39 -17.16
CA LYS A 51 -1.17 -4.64 -18.61
C LYS A 51 -1.36 -3.34 -19.40
N ARG A 52 -2.36 -2.54 -19.04
CA ARG A 52 -2.62 -1.25 -19.69
C ARG A 52 -1.49 -0.24 -19.49
N ILE A 53 -0.86 -0.19 -18.33
CA ILE A 53 0.32 0.67 -18.09
C ILE A 53 1.49 0.22 -18.96
N ASN A 54 1.77 -1.07 -18.99
CA ASN A 54 2.90 -1.63 -19.75
C ASN A 54 2.69 -1.50 -21.26
N ALA A 55 1.44 -1.48 -21.72
CA ALA A 55 1.10 -1.25 -23.12
C ALA A 55 1.10 0.24 -23.52
N ARG A 56 1.35 1.17 -22.58
CA ARG A 56 1.46 2.60 -22.94
C ARG A 56 2.68 2.77 -23.85
N PRO A 57 2.51 3.29 -25.07
CA PRO A 57 3.65 3.56 -25.93
C PRO A 57 4.56 4.55 -25.22
N HIS A 58 5.83 4.18 -25.07
CA HIS A 58 6.87 5.13 -24.70
C HIS A 58 6.90 6.18 -25.81
N ILE A 59 6.53 7.42 -25.49
CA ILE A 59 6.72 8.56 -26.37
C ILE A 59 8.20 8.95 -26.22
N PRO A 60 9.08 8.69 -27.20
CA PRO A 60 10.46 9.14 -27.11
C PRO A 60 10.45 10.68 -27.13
N GLY A 61 10.70 11.31 -25.97
CA GLY A 61 10.81 12.77 -25.88
C GLY A 61 10.52 13.41 -24.51
N THR A 62 9.84 12.75 -23.57
CA THR A 62 9.63 13.33 -22.23
C THR A 62 10.67 12.80 -21.25
N VAL A 63 11.90 13.29 -21.37
CA VAL A 63 12.83 13.29 -20.24
C VAL A 63 12.34 14.35 -19.27
N THR A 64 11.96 13.95 -18.06
CA THR A 64 11.97 14.89 -16.93
C THR A 64 12.86 14.26 -15.86
N SER A 65 13.80 15.09 -15.42
CA SER A 65 14.96 14.88 -14.54
C SER A 65 14.84 13.92 -13.38
#